data_AF-A0A0Q9R6C1-F1
#
_entry.id   AF-A0A0Q9R6C1-F1
#
_cell.length_a   1.000
_cell.length_b   1.000
_cell.length_c   1.000
_cell.angle_alpha   90.00
_cell.angle_beta   90.00
_cell.angle_gamma   90.00
#
_symmetry.space_group_name_H-M   'P 1'
#
loop_
_entity.id
_entity.type
_entity.pdbx_description
1 polymer ?
#
loop_
_entity_poly.entity_id
_entity_poly.type
_entity_poly.pdbx_seq_one_letter_code
_entity_poly.pdbx_strand_id
1 'polypeptide(L)'
;MLTVATLLGGALLVSVPATAAGETCQGRPATIVGTGPDIQGTPGDDVIVTGASSLTDAGAGDDLVCVSSSDHGSVFVFAGDGDDVVDASASNPTWVLRTVYLGTGLDHYVGNVGGPTQGDVHANGADDNVADATTVLLQVTDASTGPLGAYSGGLIQVWSADHDVEIEVDEHIVVAGRVAADITGFNRVLAVAPRVILRGNSQDNSLLASGCHVHLMGKGGDDYLSGSSAEGAPRFDCVSEATMRGGSGDDQIKGWLGRNRLIGNAGNDVLQGRPRDDVLLGGSGHDELSGGSGADVLRGNQGRDTLRGRPGRDVLLGNQGRDSADGDQGRDVCVAERELRCER
;
A
#
# COMPACT_ATOMS: atom_id res chain seq x y z
N MET A 1 -65.21 29.78 50.84
CA MET A 1 -63.79 29.54 51.14
C MET A 1 -63.70 28.07 51.53
N LEU A 2 -62.92 27.16 50.94
CA LEU A 2 -61.63 27.27 50.26
C LEU A 2 -61.39 25.97 49.43
N THR A 3 -60.98 26.13 48.17
CA THR A 3 -60.18 25.26 47.26
C THR A 3 -60.48 23.77 47.06
N VAL A 4 -60.87 23.46 45.82
CA VAL A 4 -60.66 22.19 45.11
C VAL A 4 -59.24 22.16 44.54
N ALA A 5 -58.51 21.06 44.75
CA ALA A 5 -57.26 20.75 44.05
C ALA A 5 -57.36 19.35 43.41
N THR A 6 -57.21 19.34 42.10
CA THR A 6 -57.16 18.19 41.18
C THR A 6 -55.94 17.30 41.44
N LEU A 7 -56.14 15.99 41.58
CA LEU A 7 -55.11 14.97 41.34
C LEU A 7 -55.38 14.31 39.98
N LEU A 8 -54.54 14.64 38.99
CA LEU A 8 -54.42 13.94 37.71
C LEU A 8 -53.53 12.71 37.89
N GLY A 9 -53.90 11.62 37.22
CA GLY A 9 -53.30 10.30 37.33
C GLY A 9 -51.82 10.24 36.95
N GLY A 10 -51.06 9.49 37.74
CA GLY A 10 -49.72 9.04 37.38
C GLY A 10 -49.81 7.98 36.29
N ALA A 11 -49.39 8.32 35.08
CA ALA A 11 -48.99 7.33 34.09
C ALA A 11 -47.57 6.87 34.45
N LEU A 12 -47.44 5.63 34.89
CA LEU A 12 -46.18 4.92 35.01
C LEU A 12 -45.63 4.76 33.58
N LEU A 13 -44.66 5.59 33.19
CA LEU A 13 -43.89 5.38 31.96
C LEU A 13 -42.97 4.19 32.18
N VAL A 14 -43.48 2.99 31.88
CA VAL A 14 -42.64 1.84 31.61
C VAL A 14 -41.91 2.16 30.31
N SER A 15 -40.62 2.45 30.39
CA SER A 15 -39.73 2.45 29.23
C SER A 15 -39.67 1.04 28.68
N VAL A 16 -40.45 0.78 27.64
CA VAL A 16 -40.26 -0.41 26.81
C VAL A 16 -38.89 -0.23 26.15
N PRO A 17 -37.91 -1.16 26.31
CA PRO A 17 -36.72 -1.11 25.47
C PRO A 17 -37.23 -1.16 24.03
N ALA A 18 -36.79 -0.22 23.19
CA ALA A 18 -37.12 -0.28 21.78
C ALA A 18 -36.59 -1.61 21.26
N THR A 19 -37.48 -2.60 21.11
CA THR A 19 -37.20 -3.80 20.34
C THR A 19 -37.06 -3.29 18.92
N ALA A 20 -35.82 -3.06 18.49
CA ALA A 20 -35.52 -2.82 17.09
C ALA A 20 -36.19 -3.95 16.30
N ALA A 21 -37.04 -3.59 15.34
CA ALA A 21 -37.56 -4.55 14.38
C ALA A 21 -36.34 -5.25 13.76
N GLY A 22 -36.32 -6.58 13.79
CA GLY A 22 -35.13 -7.40 13.54
C GLY A 22 -34.36 -6.94 12.30
N GLU A 23 -33.31 -6.16 12.53
CA GLU A 23 -32.37 -5.81 11.50
C GLU A 23 -31.55 -7.07 11.19
N THR A 24 -31.23 -7.25 9.92
CA THR A 24 -30.52 -8.43 9.48
C THR A 24 -29.19 -8.07 8.85
N CYS A 25 -28.12 -8.72 9.29
CA CYS A 25 -26.82 -8.66 8.64
C CYS A 25 -26.68 -9.88 7.72
N GLN A 26 -26.52 -9.67 6.40
CA GLN A 26 -26.54 -10.73 5.39
C GLN A 26 -27.75 -11.71 5.52
N GLY A 27 -28.90 -11.21 5.97
CA GLY A 27 -30.11 -12.02 6.18
C GLY A 27 -30.15 -12.81 7.49
N ARG A 28 -29.13 -12.71 8.35
CA ARG A 28 -29.14 -13.25 9.72
C ARG A 28 -29.69 -12.23 10.72
N PRO A 29 -30.48 -12.62 11.72
CA PRO A 29 -30.92 -11.70 12.77
C PRO A 29 -29.71 -11.14 13.52
N ALA A 30 -29.55 -9.82 13.52
CA ALA A 30 -28.43 -9.18 14.19
C ALA A 30 -28.83 -8.51 15.50
N THR A 31 -27.88 -8.43 16.42
CA THR A 31 -28.03 -7.67 17.65
C THR A 31 -27.58 -6.23 17.39
N ILE A 32 -28.51 -5.28 17.41
CA ILE A 32 -28.12 -3.85 17.46
C ILE A 32 -27.60 -3.58 18.87
N VAL A 33 -26.28 -3.63 19.05
CA VAL A 33 -25.66 -3.46 20.38
C VAL A 33 -25.56 -1.98 20.80
N GLY A 34 -25.96 -1.04 19.92
CA GLY A 34 -26.15 0.36 20.30
C GLY A 34 -26.49 1.28 19.13
N THR A 35 -27.03 2.46 19.44
CA THR A 35 -27.20 3.59 18.50
C THR A 35 -26.39 4.82 18.93
N GLY A 36 -25.23 4.58 19.57
CA GLY A 36 -24.31 5.60 20.06
C GLY A 36 -23.08 5.78 19.16
N PRO A 37 -22.18 6.72 19.51
CA PRO A 37 -20.94 6.96 18.76
C PRO A 37 -20.02 5.72 18.73
N ASP A 38 -20.14 4.86 19.74
CA ASP A 38 -19.38 3.62 19.92
C ASP A 38 -20.33 2.43 20.06
N ILE A 39 -20.17 1.43 19.19
CA ILE A 39 -20.79 0.11 19.32
C ILE A 39 -19.79 -0.83 19.98
N GLN A 40 -20.24 -1.60 20.96
CA GLN A 40 -19.44 -2.60 21.68
C GLN A 40 -20.24 -3.91 21.67
N GLY A 41 -19.80 -4.89 20.90
CA GLY A 41 -20.34 -6.24 20.84
C GLY A 41 -19.92 -7.09 22.04
N THR A 42 -20.46 -8.30 22.11
CA THR A 42 -19.95 -9.36 22.97
C THR A 42 -19.43 -10.51 22.12
N PRO A 43 -18.58 -11.39 22.68
CA PRO A 43 -18.06 -12.55 21.96
C PRO A 43 -19.04 -13.37 21.12
N GLY A 44 -18.85 -13.40 19.79
CA GLY A 44 -19.60 -14.23 18.84
C GLY A 44 -20.97 -13.65 18.47
N ASP A 45 -21.08 -12.33 18.40
CA ASP A 45 -22.31 -11.61 18.07
C ASP A 45 -22.39 -11.19 16.59
N ASP A 46 -23.60 -11.19 16.05
CA ASP A 46 -23.91 -10.53 14.77
C ASP A 46 -24.15 -9.02 15.04
N VAL A 47 -23.25 -8.14 14.57
CA VAL A 47 -23.26 -6.68 14.81
C VAL A 47 -23.64 -5.90 13.54
N ILE A 48 -24.48 -4.86 13.68
CA ILE A 48 -24.78 -3.90 12.60
C ILE A 48 -24.30 -2.51 12.98
N VAL A 49 -23.45 -1.94 12.14
CA VAL A 49 -23.02 -0.54 12.20
C VAL A 49 -23.96 0.31 11.35
N THR A 50 -24.60 1.30 11.98
CA THR A 50 -25.54 2.22 11.33
C THR A 50 -25.16 3.67 11.57
N GLY A 51 -25.57 4.54 10.64
CA GLY A 51 -26.00 5.94 10.80
C GLY A 51 -25.28 6.82 11.82
N ALA A 52 -25.37 6.50 13.10
CA ALA A 52 -24.87 7.29 14.23
C ALA A 52 -23.51 6.84 14.80
N SER A 53 -22.93 5.76 14.28
CA SER A 53 -21.76 5.11 14.88
C SER A 53 -20.47 5.48 14.14
N SER A 54 -19.43 5.82 14.89
CA SER A 54 -18.09 6.11 14.37
C SER A 54 -17.04 5.06 14.74
N LEU A 55 -17.35 4.20 15.70
CA LEU A 55 -16.49 3.14 16.20
C LEU A 55 -17.32 1.88 16.47
N THR A 56 -16.80 0.71 16.09
CA THR A 56 -17.36 -0.60 16.40
C THR A 56 -16.25 -1.53 16.86
N ASP A 57 -16.48 -2.17 18.01
CA ASP A 57 -15.64 -3.23 18.57
C ASP A 57 -16.54 -4.46 18.73
N ALA A 58 -16.31 -5.54 17.99
CA ALA A 58 -17.17 -6.72 18.01
C ALA A 58 -16.81 -7.64 19.20
N GLY A 59 -15.53 -7.77 19.50
CA GLY A 59 -15.05 -8.39 20.73
C GLY A 59 -14.06 -9.50 20.43
N ALA A 60 -14.33 -10.72 20.88
CA ALA A 60 -13.53 -11.89 20.55
C ALA A 60 -14.48 -13.06 20.39
N GLY A 61 -14.39 -13.85 19.35
CA GLY A 61 -15.38 -14.83 18.93
C GLY A 61 -15.63 -14.66 17.43
N ASP A 62 -16.41 -15.57 16.84
CA ASP A 62 -16.70 -15.48 15.40
C ASP A 62 -17.83 -14.46 15.18
N ASP A 63 -17.46 -13.23 14.85
CA ASP A 63 -18.36 -12.08 14.74
C ASP A 63 -18.72 -11.79 13.27
N LEU A 64 -19.96 -11.31 13.05
CA LEU A 64 -20.41 -10.84 11.74
C LEU A 64 -20.77 -9.35 11.83
N VAL A 65 -19.95 -8.50 11.21
CA VAL A 65 -20.10 -7.04 11.24
C VAL A 65 -20.60 -6.52 9.89
N CYS A 66 -21.85 -6.07 9.82
CA CYS A 66 -22.36 -5.35 8.65
C CYS A 66 -22.22 -3.85 8.81
N VAL A 67 -21.60 -3.19 7.84
CA VAL A 67 -21.49 -1.73 7.81
C VAL A 67 -22.51 -1.15 6.82
N SER A 68 -23.55 -0.53 7.36
CA SER A 68 -24.54 0.24 6.60
C SER A 68 -24.27 1.74 6.66
N SER A 69 -24.87 2.53 5.76
CA SER A 69 -24.64 3.97 5.62
C SER A 69 -24.57 4.72 6.96
N SER A 70 -23.44 5.35 7.25
CA SER A 70 -23.26 6.26 8.40
C SER A 70 -23.50 7.70 7.97
N ASP A 71 -24.09 8.53 8.84
CA ASP A 71 -24.10 10.00 8.72
C ASP A 71 -22.78 10.63 9.22
N HIS A 72 -21.83 9.79 9.67
CA HIS A 72 -20.50 10.19 10.15
C HIS A 72 -19.44 10.06 9.07
N GLY A 73 -18.58 11.10 8.95
CA GLY A 73 -17.52 11.18 7.93
C GLY A 73 -16.43 10.10 8.00
N SER A 74 -16.39 9.28 9.06
CA SER A 74 -15.50 8.12 9.19
C SER A 74 -16.00 7.07 10.18
N VAL A 75 -15.75 5.79 9.88
CA VAL A 75 -16.04 4.63 10.77
C VAL A 75 -14.78 3.79 10.98
N PHE A 76 -14.58 3.30 12.21
CA PHE A 76 -13.54 2.34 12.61
C PHE A 76 -14.17 1.02 13.06
N VAL A 77 -13.62 -0.11 12.62
CA VAL A 77 -14.08 -1.45 13.01
C VAL A 77 -12.91 -2.26 13.59
N PHE A 78 -13.14 -2.87 14.74
CA PHE A 78 -12.28 -3.85 15.38
C PHE A 78 -13.11 -5.13 15.50
N ALA A 79 -12.78 -6.17 14.73
CA ALA A 79 -13.50 -7.43 14.76
C ALA A 79 -13.03 -8.26 15.97
N GLY A 80 -11.73 -8.57 16.02
CA GLY A 80 -11.07 -9.03 17.23
C GLY A 80 -10.44 -10.40 17.05
N ASP A 81 -10.41 -11.24 18.09
CA ASP A 81 -9.87 -12.60 17.93
C ASP A 81 -11.03 -13.54 17.56
N GLY A 82 -10.99 -14.23 16.41
CA GLY A 82 -12.04 -15.15 15.97
C GLY A 82 -12.06 -15.30 14.44
N ASP A 83 -12.95 -16.14 13.91
CA ASP A 83 -13.16 -16.21 12.45
C ASP A 83 -14.24 -15.18 12.05
N ASP A 84 -13.82 -13.95 11.72
CA ASP A 84 -14.73 -12.81 11.59
C ASP A 84 -15.13 -12.52 10.13
N VAL A 85 -16.33 -11.94 9.95
CA VAL A 85 -16.80 -11.42 8.67
C VAL A 85 -17.16 -9.94 8.77
N VAL A 86 -16.48 -9.08 8.03
CA VAL A 86 -16.79 -7.66 7.91
C VAL A 86 -17.31 -7.34 6.51
N ASP A 87 -18.62 -7.08 6.39
CA ASP A 87 -19.28 -6.74 5.13
C ASP A 87 -19.58 -5.23 5.06
N ALA A 88 -18.80 -4.52 4.24
CA ALA A 88 -18.98 -3.11 3.93
C ALA A 88 -19.48 -2.87 2.51
N SER A 89 -19.91 -3.91 1.79
CA SER A 89 -20.33 -3.82 0.38
C SER A 89 -21.55 -2.91 0.16
N ALA A 90 -22.42 -2.81 1.17
CA ALA A 90 -23.61 -1.95 1.16
C ALA A 90 -23.33 -0.51 1.62
N SER A 91 -22.08 -0.18 1.99
CA SER A 91 -21.72 1.15 2.45
C SER A 91 -21.90 2.20 1.35
N ASN A 92 -22.29 3.42 1.70
CA ASN A 92 -22.48 4.47 0.70
C ASN A 92 -21.10 5.00 0.22
N PRO A 93 -20.85 5.07 -1.11
CA PRO A 93 -19.57 5.50 -1.68
C PRO A 93 -19.21 6.96 -1.37
N THR A 94 -20.06 7.79 -0.77
CA THR A 94 -19.63 9.14 -0.34
C THR A 94 -18.96 9.17 1.03
N TRP A 95 -18.82 8.02 1.70
CA TRP A 95 -18.33 7.91 3.08
C TRP A 95 -17.05 7.07 3.16
N VAL A 96 -16.21 7.39 4.15
CA VAL A 96 -14.90 6.76 4.34
C VAL A 96 -15.00 5.76 5.48
N LEU A 97 -15.16 4.47 5.19
CA LEU A 97 -14.71 3.45 6.14
C LEU A 97 -13.21 3.64 6.26
N ARG A 98 -12.69 4.03 7.42
CA ARG A 98 -11.31 4.52 7.49
C ARG A 98 -10.34 3.39 7.75
N THR A 99 -10.63 2.57 8.75
CA THR A 99 -9.75 1.47 9.14
C THR A 99 -10.55 0.30 9.70
N VAL A 100 -10.21 -0.90 9.25
CA VAL A 100 -10.74 -2.17 9.76
C VAL A 100 -9.57 -2.98 10.30
N TYR A 101 -9.68 -3.47 11.52
CA TYR A 101 -8.74 -4.41 12.13
C TYR A 101 -9.45 -5.75 12.26
N LEU A 102 -9.01 -6.74 11.48
CA LEU A 102 -9.62 -8.06 11.49
C LEU A 102 -9.22 -8.85 12.74
N GLY A 103 -8.03 -8.58 13.31
CA GLY A 103 -7.56 -9.33 14.47
C GLY A 103 -7.23 -10.77 14.07
N THR A 104 -7.14 -11.74 14.99
CA THR A 104 -6.58 -13.07 14.66
C THR A 104 -7.66 -14.10 14.33
N GLY A 105 -7.44 -14.93 13.32
CA GLY A 105 -8.31 -16.05 12.97
C GLY A 105 -8.43 -16.17 11.46
N LEU A 106 -9.46 -16.85 10.95
CA LEU A 106 -9.78 -16.85 9.53
C LEU A 106 -10.79 -15.75 9.23
N ASP A 107 -10.30 -14.60 8.76
CA ASP A 107 -11.15 -13.44 8.57
C ASP A 107 -11.58 -13.23 7.12
N HIS A 108 -12.71 -12.55 6.93
CA HIS A 108 -13.24 -12.19 5.63
C HIS A 108 -13.76 -10.76 5.59
N TYR A 109 -13.13 -9.92 4.75
CA TYR A 109 -13.57 -8.55 4.47
C TYR A 109 -14.13 -8.42 3.04
N VAL A 110 -15.28 -7.74 2.91
CA VAL A 110 -15.89 -7.39 1.63
C VAL A 110 -16.14 -5.88 1.55
N GLY A 111 -15.41 -5.20 0.66
CA GLY A 111 -15.55 -3.76 0.39
C GLY A 111 -16.64 -3.41 -0.63
N ASN A 112 -16.89 -2.10 -0.84
CA ASN A 112 -17.75 -1.62 -1.92
C ASN A 112 -16.93 -1.26 -3.18
N VAL A 113 -17.31 -1.85 -4.31
CA VAL A 113 -16.72 -1.60 -5.63
C VAL A 113 -17.01 -0.16 -6.11
N GLY A 114 -15.95 0.64 -6.26
CA GLY A 114 -16.02 1.95 -6.95
C GLY A 114 -16.25 3.18 -6.07
N GLY A 115 -16.12 3.04 -4.74
CA GLY A 115 -16.11 4.18 -3.81
C GLY A 115 -14.72 4.86 -3.70
N PRO A 116 -14.63 6.18 -3.47
CA PRO A 116 -13.41 6.85 -3.05
C PRO A 116 -13.08 6.44 -1.62
N THR A 117 -11.91 5.81 -1.42
CA THR A 117 -11.29 5.54 -0.11
C THR A 117 -12.19 4.77 0.87
N GLN A 118 -12.23 3.45 0.70
CA GLN A 118 -12.77 2.53 1.69
C GLN A 118 -11.69 1.60 2.23
N GLY A 119 -11.45 1.74 3.52
CA GLY A 119 -10.81 0.80 4.43
C GLY A 119 -9.33 0.61 4.20
N ASP A 120 -8.50 1.23 5.04
CA ASP A 120 -7.21 0.62 5.36
C ASP A 120 -7.53 -0.65 6.17
N VAL A 121 -7.41 -1.83 5.54
CA VAL A 121 -7.68 -3.12 6.19
C VAL A 121 -6.38 -3.66 6.75
N HIS A 122 -6.30 -3.78 8.07
CA HIS A 122 -5.21 -4.42 8.78
C HIS A 122 -5.53 -5.91 8.93
N ALA A 123 -4.92 -6.72 8.08
CA ALA A 123 -4.98 -8.17 8.12
C ALA A 123 -3.72 -8.72 8.80
N ASN A 124 -3.90 -9.69 9.70
CA ASN A 124 -2.79 -10.30 10.45
C ASN A 124 -2.60 -11.79 10.15
N GLY A 125 -3.55 -12.40 9.44
CA GLY A 125 -3.50 -13.78 8.98
C GLY A 125 -2.94 -13.87 7.57
N ALA A 126 -2.46 -15.06 7.23
CA ALA A 126 -2.07 -15.42 5.86
C ALA A 126 -3.19 -16.21 5.15
N ASP A 127 -4.27 -16.47 5.87
CA ASP A 127 -5.47 -17.19 5.49
C ASP A 127 -6.69 -16.27 5.31
N ASP A 128 -6.59 -15.00 5.72
CA ASP A 128 -7.67 -14.01 5.57
C ASP A 128 -8.04 -13.75 4.10
N ASN A 129 -9.29 -13.40 3.85
CA ASN A 129 -9.75 -12.97 2.54
C ASN A 129 -10.17 -11.52 2.59
N VAL A 130 -9.56 -10.67 1.76
CA VAL A 130 -9.87 -9.23 1.72
C VAL A 130 -10.20 -8.85 0.28
N ALA A 131 -11.46 -8.53 0.01
CA ALA A 131 -11.91 -8.11 -1.31
C ALA A 131 -12.23 -6.61 -1.35
N ASP A 132 -11.81 -5.95 -2.43
CA ASP A 132 -12.18 -4.57 -2.78
C ASP A 132 -11.76 -3.51 -1.74
N ALA A 133 -10.60 -3.70 -1.10
CA ALA A 133 -10.02 -2.73 -0.17
C ALA A 133 -9.23 -1.62 -0.89
N THR A 134 -9.23 -0.40 -0.35
CA THR A 134 -8.38 0.67 -0.90
C THR A 134 -6.92 0.45 -0.56
N THR A 135 -6.66 0.13 0.70
CA THR A 135 -5.34 -0.25 1.20
C THR A 135 -5.46 -1.54 1.99
N VAL A 136 -4.60 -2.50 1.72
CA VAL A 136 -4.40 -3.67 2.58
C VAL A 136 -3.07 -3.50 3.28
N LEU A 137 -3.10 -3.36 4.62
CA LEU A 137 -1.92 -3.48 5.45
C LEU A 137 -1.82 -4.94 5.92
N LEU A 138 -0.86 -5.66 5.37
CA LEU A 138 -0.63 -7.06 5.71
C LEU A 138 0.55 -7.17 6.67
N GLN A 139 0.27 -7.54 7.92
CA GLN A 139 1.29 -7.76 8.93
C GLN A 139 1.67 -9.25 8.99
N VAL A 140 2.40 -9.73 7.99
CA VAL A 140 2.90 -11.13 7.98
C VAL A 140 4.11 -11.24 8.92
N THR A 141 3.91 -11.87 10.08
CA THR A 141 5.01 -12.12 11.03
C THR A 141 5.63 -13.51 10.89
N ASP A 142 4.89 -14.48 10.35
CA ASP A 142 5.38 -15.84 10.07
C ASP A 142 4.70 -16.43 8.82
N ALA A 143 5.38 -17.35 8.13
CA ALA A 143 4.82 -18.04 6.98
C ALA A 143 3.73 -19.04 7.36
N SER A 144 2.54 -18.92 6.75
CA SER A 144 1.39 -19.80 7.01
C SER A 144 1.71 -21.28 6.73
N THR A 145 1.08 -22.16 7.51
CA THR A 145 1.04 -23.61 7.28
C THR A 145 -0.35 -24.07 6.81
N GLY A 146 -1.26 -23.13 6.56
CA GLY A 146 -2.66 -23.34 6.23
C GLY A 146 -3.00 -22.99 4.77
N PRO A 147 -4.28 -23.05 4.38
CA PRO A 147 -4.74 -22.51 3.10
C PRO A 147 -4.40 -21.02 3.00
N LEU A 148 -4.07 -20.56 1.80
CA LEU A 148 -3.70 -19.17 1.55
C LEU A 148 -4.95 -18.32 1.34
N GLY A 149 -4.93 -17.14 1.94
CA GLY A 149 -5.91 -16.09 1.76
C GLY A 149 -5.77 -15.38 0.41
N ALA A 150 -6.89 -14.87 -0.10
CA ALA A 150 -6.94 -14.09 -1.34
C ALA A 150 -7.24 -12.62 -1.04
N TYR A 151 -6.39 -11.74 -1.55
CA TYR A 151 -6.46 -10.29 -1.30
C TYR A 151 -6.60 -9.53 -2.62
N SER A 152 -7.50 -8.54 -2.65
CA SER A 152 -7.63 -7.61 -3.76
C SER A 152 -7.84 -6.17 -3.29
N GLY A 153 -7.28 -5.22 -4.04
CA GLY A 153 -7.36 -3.81 -3.68
C GLY A 153 -6.47 -2.89 -4.51
N GLY A 154 -6.33 -1.64 -4.06
CA GLY A 154 -5.56 -0.62 -4.79
C GLY A 154 -4.10 -0.47 -4.35
N LEU A 155 -3.84 -0.48 -3.04
CA LEU A 155 -2.51 -0.41 -2.43
C LEU A 155 -2.31 -1.58 -1.48
N ILE A 156 -1.15 -2.23 -1.55
CA ILE A 156 -0.73 -3.18 -0.53
C ILE A 156 0.50 -2.66 0.21
N GLN A 157 0.46 -2.78 1.54
CA GLN A 157 1.53 -2.40 2.44
C GLN A 157 1.99 -3.63 3.23
N VAL A 158 3.27 -3.97 3.14
CA VAL A 158 3.85 -5.13 3.82
C VAL A 158 5.03 -4.68 4.67
N TRP A 159 5.07 -5.16 5.91
CA TRP A 159 6.14 -4.85 6.83
C TRP A 159 6.69 -6.11 7.49
N SER A 160 8.01 -6.29 7.43
CA SER A 160 8.73 -7.33 8.15
C SER A 160 10.00 -6.75 8.78
N ALA A 161 10.24 -7.06 10.05
CA ALA A 161 11.43 -6.60 10.77
C ALA A 161 12.63 -7.54 10.59
N ASP A 162 12.36 -8.82 10.29
CA ASP A 162 13.29 -9.93 10.45
C ASP A 162 13.34 -10.87 9.23
N HIS A 163 12.35 -10.81 8.34
CA HIS A 163 12.27 -11.69 7.17
C HIS A 163 12.27 -10.91 5.86
N ASP A 164 12.83 -11.53 4.83
CA ASP A 164 12.79 -11.01 3.47
C ASP A 164 11.35 -11.07 2.92
N VAL A 165 11.02 -10.07 2.09
CA VAL A 165 9.71 -9.93 1.44
C VAL A 165 9.90 -9.96 -0.08
N GLU A 166 9.15 -10.83 -0.74
CA GLU A 166 9.04 -10.91 -2.20
C GLU A 166 7.58 -10.79 -2.60
N ILE A 167 7.28 -9.95 -3.59
CA ILE A 167 5.92 -9.71 -4.07
C ILE A 167 5.96 -9.72 -5.60
N GLU A 168 5.15 -10.60 -6.19
CA GLU A 168 4.77 -10.53 -7.60
C GLU A 168 3.35 -10.01 -7.68
N VAL A 169 3.21 -8.76 -8.14
CA VAL A 169 1.95 -8.06 -8.29
C VAL A 169 1.03 -8.88 -9.21
N ASP A 170 -0.21 -9.09 -8.76
CA ASP A 170 -1.23 -9.97 -9.35
C ASP A 170 -0.99 -11.48 -9.24
N GLU A 171 -0.01 -11.92 -8.46
CA GLU A 171 0.15 -13.34 -8.14
C GLU A 171 0.21 -13.57 -6.64
N HIS A 172 1.36 -13.33 -6.01
CA HIS A 172 1.62 -13.82 -4.67
C HIS A 172 2.56 -12.92 -3.87
N ILE A 173 2.37 -12.94 -2.56
CA ILE A 173 3.32 -12.43 -1.56
C ILE A 173 4.07 -13.62 -0.98
N VAL A 174 5.38 -13.52 -0.89
CA VAL A 174 6.28 -14.50 -0.29
C VAL A 174 7.04 -13.84 0.85
N VAL A 175 6.96 -14.45 2.03
CA VAL A 175 7.68 -14.04 3.24
C VAL A 175 8.47 -15.24 3.74
N ALA A 176 9.75 -15.02 4.08
CA ALA A 176 10.64 -16.09 4.52
C ALA A 176 10.73 -17.28 3.53
N GLY A 177 10.57 -17.02 2.22
CA GLY A 177 10.67 -18.02 1.16
C GLY A 177 9.44 -18.94 1.03
N ARG A 178 8.32 -18.61 1.66
CA ARG A 178 7.04 -19.30 1.51
C ARG A 178 5.95 -18.32 1.08
N VAL A 179 5.00 -18.80 0.28
CA VAL A 179 3.83 -18.00 -0.10
C VAL A 179 3.02 -17.70 1.16
N ALA A 180 2.69 -16.43 1.35
CA ALA A 180 1.94 -15.90 2.48
C ALA A 180 0.52 -15.45 2.08
N ALA A 181 0.29 -15.09 0.82
CA ALA A 181 -1.01 -14.65 0.31
C ALA A 181 -1.04 -14.65 -1.22
N ASP A 182 -2.21 -14.86 -1.80
CA ASP A 182 -2.48 -14.58 -3.21
C ASP A 182 -3.02 -13.14 -3.35
N ILE A 183 -2.56 -12.38 -4.34
CA ILE A 183 -2.94 -10.97 -4.54
C ILE A 183 -3.41 -10.70 -5.96
N THR A 184 -4.42 -9.85 -6.14
CA THR A 184 -4.90 -9.42 -7.46
C THR A 184 -5.41 -7.98 -7.47
N GLY A 185 -5.27 -7.27 -8.59
CA GLY A 185 -5.84 -5.94 -8.81
C GLY A 185 -5.03 -4.78 -8.24
N PHE A 186 -3.91 -5.07 -7.55
CA PHE A 186 -3.02 -4.05 -7.01
C PHE A 186 -2.12 -3.50 -8.11
N ASN A 187 -1.86 -2.19 -8.06
CA ASN A 187 -0.82 -1.55 -8.85
C ASN A 187 0.08 -0.66 -7.99
N ARG A 188 -0.17 -0.57 -6.68
CA ARG A 188 0.65 0.19 -5.73
C ARG A 188 1.11 -0.72 -4.62
N VAL A 189 2.40 -0.69 -4.31
CA VAL A 189 3.02 -1.52 -3.28
C VAL A 189 3.97 -0.67 -2.44
N LEU A 190 3.86 -0.80 -1.12
CA LEU A 190 4.87 -0.33 -0.17
C LEU A 190 5.37 -1.52 0.64
N ALA A 191 6.67 -1.81 0.58
CA ALA A 191 7.25 -2.91 1.35
C ALA A 191 8.47 -2.47 2.16
N VAL A 192 8.55 -2.93 3.41
CA VAL A 192 9.68 -2.66 4.31
C VAL A 192 10.17 -3.99 4.89
N ALA A 193 11.41 -4.35 4.57
CA ALA A 193 12.04 -5.60 5.04
C ALA A 193 13.57 -5.51 4.91
N PRO A 194 14.35 -6.39 5.57
CA PRO A 194 15.80 -6.47 5.35
C PRO A 194 16.17 -6.58 3.87
N ARG A 195 15.46 -7.42 3.12
CA ARG A 195 15.49 -7.49 1.65
C ARG A 195 14.07 -7.44 1.11
N VAL A 196 13.87 -6.63 0.07
CA VAL A 196 12.60 -6.46 -0.62
C VAL A 196 12.79 -6.76 -2.10
N ILE A 197 11.93 -7.61 -2.66
CA ILE A 197 11.83 -7.85 -4.09
C ILE A 197 10.39 -7.57 -4.53
N LEU A 198 10.18 -6.55 -5.36
CA LEU A 198 8.87 -6.24 -5.94
C LEU A 198 8.93 -6.42 -7.45
N ARG A 199 7.96 -7.15 -7.99
CA ARG A 199 7.73 -7.29 -9.44
C ARG A 199 6.34 -6.82 -9.76
N GLY A 200 6.25 -5.80 -10.59
CA GLY A 200 5.03 -5.25 -11.14
C GLY A 200 4.36 -6.18 -12.15
N ASN A 201 3.40 -5.62 -12.87
CA ASN A 201 2.57 -6.25 -13.89
C ASN A 201 2.68 -5.44 -15.20
N SER A 202 1.70 -5.56 -16.09
CA SER A 202 1.71 -4.82 -17.37
C SER A 202 1.04 -3.45 -17.32
N GLN A 203 0.72 -2.95 -16.13
CA GLN A 203 0.01 -1.69 -15.88
C GLN A 203 0.94 -0.71 -15.16
N ASP A 204 0.58 0.57 -15.17
CA ASP A 204 1.29 1.61 -14.41
C ASP A 204 1.34 1.26 -12.91
N ASN A 205 2.54 0.92 -12.43
CA ASN A 205 2.77 0.52 -11.05
C ASN A 205 3.47 1.60 -10.23
N SER A 206 3.18 1.63 -8.93
CA SER A 206 3.89 2.46 -7.95
C SER A 206 4.53 1.55 -6.90
N LEU A 207 5.81 1.24 -7.08
CA LEU A 207 6.55 0.29 -6.25
C LEU A 207 7.53 1.03 -5.34
N LEU A 208 7.24 1.04 -4.04
CA LEU A 208 8.05 1.69 -3.02
C LEU A 208 8.62 0.63 -2.07
N ALA A 209 9.94 0.67 -1.85
CA ALA A 209 10.59 -0.29 -0.98
C ALA A 209 11.64 0.36 -0.06
N SER A 210 11.76 -0.18 1.16
CA SER A 210 12.79 0.16 2.13
C SER A 210 13.47 -1.10 2.65
N GLY A 211 14.80 -1.14 2.61
CA GLY A 211 15.60 -2.28 3.09
C GLY A 211 17.10 -2.11 2.87
N CYS A 212 17.87 -3.13 3.26
CA CYS A 212 19.28 -3.25 2.90
C CYS A 212 19.43 -3.55 1.41
N HIS A 213 18.63 -4.47 0.91
CA HIS A 213 18.68 -4.92 -0.48
C HIS A 213 17.31 -4.74 -1.12
N VAL A 214 17.22 -3.82 -2.07
CA VAL A 214 15.98 -3.53 -2.79
C VAL A 214 16.09 -3.98 -4.24
N HIS A 215 15.11 -4.75 -4.71
CA HIS A 215 15.00 -5.15 -6.10
C HIS A 215 13.61 -4.84 -6.64
N LEU A 216 13.50 -3.90 -7.58
CA LEU A 216 12.22 -3.48 -8.16
C LEU A 216 12.21 -3.77 -9.67
N MET A 217 11.11 -4.32 -10.17
CA MET A 217 10.84 -4.46 -11.60
C MET A 217 9.45 -3.92 -11.88
N GLY A 218 9.29 -2.94 -12.78
CA GLY A 218 7.98 -2.44 -13.22
C GLY A 218 7.30 -3.39 -14.23
N LYS A 219 8.07 -3.86 -15.22
CA LYS A 219 7.68 -4.72 -16.37
C LYS A 219 7.05 -3.92 -17.52
N GLY A 220 5.81 -3.45 -17.43
CA GLY A 220 5.19 -2.66 -18.49
C GLY A 220 4.18 -1.66 -17.94
N GLY A 221 3.75 -0.70 -18.75
CA GLY A 221 3.09 0.50 -18.22
C GLY A 221 4.14 1.58 -17.88
N ASP A 222 3.66 2.75 -17.47
CA ASP A 222 4.51 3.86 -17.04
C ASP A 222 4.67 3.80 -15.51
N ASP A 223 5.81 3.28 -15.05
CA ASP A 223 6.00 2.89 -13.67
C ASP A 223 6.69 3.97 -12.81
N TYR A 224 6.38 3.98 -11.51
CA TYR A 224 7.08 4.73 -10.49
C TYR A 224 7.78 3.79 -9.52
N LEU A 225 9.10 3.72 -9.59
CA LEU A 225 9.94 2.85 -8.75
C LEU A 225 10.78 3.69 -7.79
N SER A 226 10.72 3.40 -6.49
CA SER A 226 11.42 4.22 -5.49
C SER A 226 11.97 3.42 -4.33
N GLY A 227 13.28 3.56 -4.11
CA GLY A 227 13.94 3.24 -2.85
C GLY A 227 13.64 4.36 -1.86
N SER A 228 12.80 4.12 -0.87
CA SER A 228 12.34 5.15 0.06
C SER A 228 12.56 4.76 1.52
N SER A 229 12.85 5.76 2.38
CA SER A 229 12.78 5.62 3.83
C SER A 229 11.44 6.22 4.12
N ALA A 230 10.44 5.39 4.38
CA ALA A 230 9.30 5.90 5.11
C ALA A 230 9.86 6.56 6.38
N GLU A 231 9.45 7.80 6.67
CA GLU A 231 9.79 8.39 7.97
C GLU A 231 9.30 7.42 9.07
N GLY A 232 10.20 6.96 9.93
CA GLY A 232 9.90 5.91 10.92
C GLY A 232 10.20 4.46 10.49
N ALA A 233 10.69 4.22 9.27
CA ALA A 233 11.18 2.90 8.88
C ALA A 233 12.38 2.46 9.76
N PRO A 234 12.47 1.18 10.16
CA PRO A 234 13.58 0.64 10.91
C PRO A 234 14.84 0.88 10.10
N ARG A 235 15.82 1.47 10.77
CA ARG A 235 17.15 1.61 10.20
C ARG A 235 17.82 0.26 10.30
N PHE A 236 17.84 -0.46 9.19
CA PHE A 236 18.67 -1.66 9.10
C PHE A 236 20.15 -1.25 9.11
N ASP A 237 20.95 -1.89 9.97
CA ASP A 237 22.38 -1.61 10.08
C ASP A 237 23.16 -2.27 8.94
N CYS A 238 23.09 -1.67 7.76
CA CYS A 238 23.70 -2.19 6.54
C CYS A 238 23.99 -1.06 5.54
N VAL A 239 24.90 -1.34 4.61
CA VAL A 239 25.05 -0.51 3.42
C VAL A 239 23.92 -0.87 2.48
N SER A 240 23.04 0.08 2.22
CA SER A 240 21.93 -0.19 1.34
C SER A 240 22.39 -0.29 -0.12
N GLU A 241 21.71 -1.12 -0.89
CA GLU A 241 21.89 -1.24 -2.34
C GLU A 241 20.53 -1.46 -3.01
N ALA A 242 20.35 -0.92 -4.21
CA ALA A 242 19.13 -1.12 -4.97
C ALA A 242 19.40 -1.47 -6.43
N THR A 243 18.61 -2.41 -6.96
CA THR A 243 18.53 -2.67 -8.40
C THR A 243 17.09 -2.44 -8.85
N MET A 244 16.88 -1.53 -9.77
CA MET A 244 15.55 -1.18 -10.26
C MET A 244 15.52 -1.25 -11.79
N ARG A 245 14.42 -1.77 -12.33
CA ARG A 245 14.18 -1.89 -13.76
C ARG A 245 12.78 -1.38 -14.07
N GLY A 246 12.68 -0.35 -14.91
CA GLY A 246 11.41 0.21 -15.38
C GLY A 246 10.64 -0.82 -16.19
N GLY A 247 10.86 -0.88 -17.49
CA GLY A 247 10.09 -1.81 -18.30
C GLY A 247 9.99 -1.39 -19.75
N SER A 248 8.77 -1.34 -20.25
CA SER A 248 8.49 -0.96 -21.64
C SER A 248 7.81 0.42 -21.80
N GLY A 249 7.49 1.11 -20.69
CA GLY A 249 6.84 2.42 -20.70
C GLY A 249 7.76 3.53 -20.22
N ASP A 250 7.21 4.73 -20.06
CA ASP A 250 7.97 5.92 -19.68
C ASP A 250 8.11 5.98 -18.14
N ASP A 251 9.21 5.45 -17.63
CA ASP A 251 9.34 5.12 -16.20
C ASP A 251 10.03 6.20 -15.37
N GLN A 252 9.63 6.34 -14.11
CA GLN A 252 10.28 7.18 -13.10
C GLN A 252 10.95 6.31 -12.05
N ILE A 253 12.29 6.30 -12.06
CA ILE A 253 13.10 5.44 -11.20
C ILE A 253 13.96 6.28 -10.26
N LYS A 254 13.70 6.17 -8.96
CA LYS A 254 14.45 6.84 -7.91
C LYS A 254 15.20 5.84 -7.04
N GLY A 255 16.52 5.92 -7.10
CA GLY A 255 17.44 5.14 -6.30
C GLY A 255 17.31 5.37 -4.80
N TRP A 256 18.11 4.61 -4.06
CA TRP A 256 18.12 4.59 -2.61
C TRP A 256 19.25 5.46 -2.04
N LEU A 257 19.47 5.48 -0.72
CA LEU A 257 20.65 6.13 -0.10
C LEU A 257 21.97 5.34 -0.33
N GLY A 258 21.83 4.19 -0.98
CA GLY A 258 22.83 3.16 -1.22
C GLY A 258 23.54 3.30 -2.57
N ARG A 259 24.34 2.29 -2.95
CA ARG A 259 24.75 2.16 -4.35
C ARG A 259 23.60 1.59 -5.17
N ASN A 260 23.35 2.16 -6.33
CA ASN A 260 22.19 1.83 -7.13
C ASN A 260 22.58 1.34 -8.52
N ARG A 261 21.78 0.41 -9.03
CA ARG A 261 21.77 0.01 -10.44
C ARG A 261 20.37 0.25 -10.99
N LEU A 262 20.20 1.35 -11.72
CA LEU A 262 18.92 1.78 -12.29
C LEU A 262 18.93 1.53 -13.80
N ILE A 263 17.86 0.94 -14.32
CA ILE A 263 17.72 0.58 -15.72
C ILE A 263 16.32 1.01 -16.18
N GLY A 264 16.22 1.93 -17.13
CA GLY A 264 14.94 2.33 -17.73
C GLY A 264 14.36 1.22 -18.63
N ASN A 265 15.20 0.77 -19.58
CA ASN A 265 14.91 -0.17 -20.67
C ASN A 265 14.28 0.52 -21.88
N ALA A 266 12.97 0.49 -22.08
CA ALA A 266 12.35 1.11 -23.25
C ALA A 266 11.29 2.10 -22.79
N GLY A 267 11.26 3.27 -23.42
CA GLY A 267 10.44 4.39 -22.97
C GLY A 267 11.32 5.63 -22.76
N ASN A 268 10.71 6.76 -22.46
CA ASN A 268 11.42 7.99 -22.09
C ASN A 268 11.54 8.04 -20.56
N ASP A 269 12.66 7.53 -20.05
CA ASP A 269 12.78 7.24 -18.64
C ASP A 269 13.44 8.37 -17.85
N VAL A 270 13.07 8.53 -16.57
CA VAL A 270 13.70 9.44 -15.62
C VAL A 270 14.38 8.64 -14.52
N LEU A 271 15.71 8.63 -14.49
CA LEU A 271 16.53 7.88 -13.56
C LEU A 271 17.30 8.81 -12.61
N GLN A 272 17.15 8.61 -11.30
CA GLN A 272 17.86 9.38 -10.27
C GLN A 272 18.62 8.46 -9.30
N GLY A 273 19.96 8.47 -9.35
CA GLY A 273 20.83 7.65 -8.49
C GLY A 273 20.78 8.04 -7.01
N ARG A 274 20.95 9.33 -6.71
CA ARG A 274 21.06 9.94 -5.35
C ARG A 274 22.53 9.81 -4.83
N PRO A 275 22.84 9.86 -3.52
CA PRO A 275 24.23 9.71 -3.09
C PRO A 275 24.80 8.29 -3.31
N ARG A 276 26.13 8.25 -3.39
CA ARG A 276 27.04 7.11 -3.64
C ARG A 276 27.22 6.81 -5.11
N ASP A 277 28.16 5.90 -5.38
CA ASP A 277 28.54 5.49 -6.73
C ASP A 277 27.42 4.64 -7.36
N ASP A 278 26.76 5.21 -8.36
CA ASP A 278 25.59 4.63 -9.01
C ASP A 278 25.86 4.24 -10.48
N VAL A 279 25.05 3.30 -10.99
CA VAL A 279 25.04 2.91 -12.40
C VAL A 279 23.64 3.10 -12.97
N LEU A 280 23.50 4.03 -13.91
CA LEU A 280 22.25 4.37 -14.56
C LEU A 280 22.33 4.01 -16.04
N LEU A 281 21.35 3.25 -16.53
CA LEU A 281 21.19 2.90 -17.93
C LEU A 281 19.80 3.36 -18.38
N GLY A 282 19.72 4.31 -19.30
CA GLY A 282 18.45 4.78 -19.89
C GLY A 282 17.83 3.67 -20.72
N GLY A 283 18.37 3.45 -21.92
CA GLY A 283 17.97 2.32 -22.75
C GLY A 283 17.55 2.80 -24.14
N SER A 284 16.32 2.57 -24.54
CA SER A 284 15.79 3.11 -25.79
C SER A 284 14.71 4.14 -25.50
N GLY A 285 14.91 5.36 -25.99
CA GLY A 285 13.97 6.46 -25.82
C GLY A 285 14.70 7.76 -25.55
N HIS A 286 14.01 8.76 -25.03
CA HIS A 286 14.62 10.05 -24.67
C HIS A 286 14.74 10.15 -23.16
N ASP A 287 15.89 9.73 -22.62
CA ASP A 287 16.01 9.50 -21.19
C ASP A 287 16.62 10.71 -20.45
N GLU A 288 16.21 10.94 -19.20
CA GLU A 288 16.85 11.87 -18.26
C GLU A 288 17.53 11.08 -17.13
N LEU A 289 18.85 11.13 -17.08
CA LEU A 289 19.68 10.45 -16.10
C LEU A 289 20.38 11.47 -15.20
N SER A 290 20.24 11.32 -13.89
CA SER A 290 20.98 12.10 -12.89
C SER A 290 21.67 11.17 -11.89
N GLY A 291 23.00 11.16 -11.88
CA GLY A 291 23.83 10.34 -10.97
C GLY A 291 23.60 10.73 -9.52
N GLY A 292 24.06 11.92 -9.13
CA GLY A 292 23.89 12.44 -7.79
C GLY A 292 25.24 12.75 -7.18
N SER A 293 25.48 12.39 -5.92
CA SER A 293 26.81 12.64 -5.35
C SER A 293 27.58 11.34 -5.32
N GLY A 294 28.70 11.19 -6.02
CA GLY A 294 29.36 9.89 -6.11
C GLY A 294 30.28 9.81 -7.31
N ALA A 295 30.92 8.66 -7.54
CA ALA A 295 31.51 8.39 -8.84
C ALA A 295 30.54 7.55 -9.67
N ASP A 296 29.77 8.21 -10.52
CA ASP A 296 28.62 7.61 -11.20
C ASP A 296 28.94 7.17 -12.64
N VAL A 297 28.21 6.17 -13.14
CA VAL A 297 28.24 5.75 -14.54
C VAL A 297 26.86 5.91 -15.13
N LEU A 298 26.71 6.88 -16.04
CA LEU A 298 25.45 7.15 -16.73
C LEU A 298 25.59 6.74 -18.19
N ARG A 299 24.61 5.99 -18.68
CA ARG A 299 24.56 5.51 -20.05
C ARG A 299 23.20 5.76 -20.67
N GLY A 300 23.12 6.73 -21.59
CA GLY A 300 21.88 7.08 -22.31
C GLY A 300 21.39 5.93 -23.19
N ASN A 301 22.28 5.44 -24.07
CA ASN A 301 22.05 4.38 -25.07
C ASN A 301 21.43 4.90 -26.37
N GLN A 302 20.16 4.62 -26.66
CA GLN A 302 19.53 4.98 -27.93
C GLN A 302 18.57 6.13 -27.69
N GLY A 303 18.77 7.23 -28.41
CA GLY A 303 17.75 8.27 -28.56
C GLY A 303 18.33 9.66 -28.37
N ARG A 304 17.75 10.46 -27.50
CA ARG A 304 18.28 11.80 -27.23
C ARG A 304 18.18 12.00 -25.75
N ASP A 305 19.32 11.81 -25.12
CA ASP A 305 19.37 11.66 -23.67
C ASP A 305 19.93 12.91 -23.02
N THR A 306 19.54 13.13 -21.77
CA THR A 306 20.08 14.17 -20.90
C THR A 306 20.77 13.50 -19.73
N LEU A 307 22.09 13.58 -19.67
CA LEU A 307 22.92 12.98 -18.63
C LEU A 307 23.46 14.07 -17.72
N ARG A 308 23.28 13.92 -16.41
CA ARG A 308 23.84 14.83 -15.39
C ARG A 308 24.63 14.03 -14.36
N GLY A 309 25.95 14.21 -14.36
CA GLY A 309 26.86 13.58 -13.40
C GLY A 309 26.53 13.98 -11.98
N ARG A 310 26.42 15.31 -11.74
CA ARG A 310 26.31 15.95 -10.42
C ARG A 310 27.66 15.82 -9.67
N PRO A 311 27.82 16.29 -8.41
CA PRO A 311 29.16 16.31 -7.80
C PRO A 311 29.82 14.94 -7.71
N GLY A 312 30.97 14.76 -8.34
CA GLY A 312 31.48 13.41 -8.50
C GLY A 312 32.73 13.25 -9.34
N ARG A 313 33.02 12.01 -9.71
CA ARG A 313 33.98 11.71 -10.78
C ARG A 313 33.30 10.72 -11.70
N ASP A 314 32.59 11.26 -12.66
CA ASP A 314 31.57 10.50 -13.36
C ASP A 314 32.03 10.05 -14.74
N VAL A 315 31.33 9.06 -15.27
CA VAL A 315 31.46 8.59 -16.64
C VAL A 315 30.10 8.73 -17.31
N LEU A 316 30.00 9.67 -18.25
CA LEU A 316 28.78 10.00 -18.99
C LEU A 316 28.91 9.48 -20.43
N LEU A 317 28.09 8.48 -20.78
CA LEU A 317 28.09 7.79 -22.06
C LEU A 317 26.76 8.00 -22.77
N GLY A 318 26.66 9.00 -23.66
CA GLY A 318 25.44 9.23 -24.45
C GLY A 318 25.14 8.04 -25.37
N ASN A 319 26.16 7.57 -26.10
CA ASN A 319 26.08 6.59 -27.18
C ASN A 319 25.34 7.11 -28.42
N GLN A 320 24.22 6.50 -28.81
CA GLN A 320 23.56 6.71 -30.09
C GLN A 320 22.53 7.82 -29.99
N GLY A 321 22.73 8.85 -30.80
CA GLY A 321 21.77 9.92 -31.01
C GLY A 321 22.32 11.28 -30.59
N ARG A 322 21.45 12.20 -30.17
CA ARG A 322 21.83 13.60 -29.93
C ARG A 322 21.69 13.94 -28.46
N ASP A 323 22.74 13.66 -27.71
CA ASP A 323 22.71 13.71 -26.25
C ASP A 323 23.29 15.00 -25.67
N SER A 324 22.80 15.38 -24.50
CA SER A 324 23.34 16.44 -23.67
C SER A 324 23.97 15.81 -22.43
N ALA A 325 25.20 16.16 -22.10
CA ALA A 325 25.89 15.63 -20.92
C ALA A 325 26.50 16.77 -20.09
N ASP A 326 26.17 16.83 -18.82
CA ASP A 326 26.69 17.81 -17.87
C ASP A 326 27.39 17.06 -16.73
N GLY A 327 28.71 17.23 -16.61
CA GLY A 327 29.49 16.63 -15.53
C GLY A 327 29.25 17.29 -14.18
N ASP A 328 28.84 18.57 -14.16
CA ASP A 328 28.86 19.41 -12.96
C ASP A 328 30.25 19.39 -12.27
N GLN A 329 30.31 19.48 -10.94
CA GLN A 329 31.57 19.47 -10.21
C GLN A 329 32.26 18.11 -10.25
N GLY A 330 33.39 17.99 -10.95
CA GLY A 330 34.10 16.72 -10.95
C GLY A 330 35.31 16.67 -11.86
N ARG A 331 35.91 15.47 -11.96
CA ARG A 331 36.85 15.17 -13.05
C ARG A 331 36.23 14.08 -13.91
N ASP A 332 35.30 14.49 -14.74
CA ASP A 332 34.38 13.59 -15.43
C ASP A 332 34.90 13.18 -16.79
N VAL A 333 34.35 12.07 -17.29
CA VAL A 333 34.64 11.52 -18.61
C VAL A 333 33.34 11.48 -19.41
N CYS A 334 33.27 12.31 -20.43
CA CYS A 334 32.15 12.37 -21.37
C CYS A 334 32.51 11.65 -22.69
N VAL A 335 31.69 10.69 -23.15
CA VAL A 335 31.86 10.00 -24.45
C VAL A 335 30.53 9.95 -25.22
N ALA A 336 30.55 10.33 -26.50
CA ALA A 336 29.41 10.14 -27.41
C ALA A 336 29.82 9.94 -28.86
N GLU A 337 28.89 9.42 -29.67
CA GLU A 337 29.13 9.15 -31.09
C GLU A 337 28.96 10.40 -31.98
N ARG A 338 28.05 11.33 -31.68
CA ARG A 338 27.88 12.65 -32.36
C ARG A 338 27.24 13.73 -31.46
N GLU A 339 27.73 14.96 -31.58
CA GLU A 339 27.17 16.17 -30.92
C GLU A 339 26.96 16.13 -29.39
N LEU A 340 27.86 15.50 -28.61
CA LEU A 340 27.84 15.74 -27.16
C LEU A 340 28.30 17.17 -26.86
N ARG A 341 27.47 17.93 -26.14
CA ARG A 341 27.94 19.10 -25.40
C ARG A 341 28.26 18.62 -23.99
N CYS A 342 29.54 18.38 -23.71
CA CYS A 342 30.03 18.16 -22.34
C CYS A 342 30.24 19.54 -21.72
N GLU A 343 29.32 19.94 -20.84
CA GLU A 343 29.48 21.15 -20.04
C GLU A 343 30.25 20.84 -18.74
N ARG A 344 30.94 21.86 -18.23
CA ARG A 344 32.03 21.78 -17.26
C ARG A 344 31.58 21.62 -15.82
#